data_AF-D3IZX1-F1
#
_entry.id   AF-D3IZX1-F1
#
_cell.length_a   1.000
_cell.length_b   1.000
_cell.length_c   1.000
_cell.angle_alpha   90.00
_cell.angle_beta   90.00
_cell.angle_gamma   90.00
#
_symmetry.space_group_name_H-M   'P 1'
#
loop_
_entity.id
_entity.type
_entity.pdbx_description
1 polymer ?
#
loop_
_entity_poly.entity_id
_entity_poly.type
_entity_poly.pdbx_seq_one_letter_code
_entity_poly.pdbx_strand_id
1 'polypeptide(L)'
;MANYRIRNINQLKEILIPIFDKHLLLTSKYYSFYKFKKCLNILDYTLLTNEEKNHLIENILIITKDINYISPFWLETKKDLINKSFEEITQIITNINDIKSIIPKPWVIGFIEAEGSFFITKKDENRLVHCFGISQKLDPIVLLSLKYLFHIPTKVKYKYKHNYYLLETSNSRSIENIIKYFLGPHNTHTNMKGSKGLEFRIWARTYFKHKGNYEKLLKTKELINRIRNKNKIEGIVRT
;
A
#
# COMPACT_ATOMS: atom_id res chain seq x y z
N MET A 1 -12.33 8.98 -15.07
CA MET A 1 -11.95 8.40 -13.75
C MET A 1 -13.21 7.77 -13.16
N ALA A 2 -13.18 6.48 -12.84
CA ALA A 2 -14.34 5.78 -12.27
C ALA A 2 -14.34 5.96 -10.74
N ASN A 3 -15.52 6.14 -10.14
CA ASN A 3 -15.68 6.29 -8.69
C ASN A 3 -16.65 5.22 -8.17
N TYR A 4 -16.23 4.48 -7.15
CA TYR A 4 -17.11 3.61 -6.37
C TYR A 4 -17.43 4.30 -5.05
N ARG A 5 -18.72 4.47 -4.74
CA ARG A 5 -19.19 5.22 -3.55
C ARG A 5 -20.35 4.48 -2.90
N ILE A 6 -20.26 4.29 -1.59
CA ILE A 6 -21.35 3.80 -0.74
C ILE A 6 -21.85 5.01 0.06
N ARG A 7 -23.13 5.32 -0.05
CA ARG A 7 -23.78 6.47 0.64
C ARG A 7 -24.93 6.06 1.55
N ASN A 8 -25.50 4.88 1.31
CA ASN A 8 -26.60 4.37 2.12
C ASN A 8 -26.10 4.08 3.54
N ILE A 9 -26.69 4.74 4.54
CA ILE A 9 -26.24 4.68 5.94
C ILE A 9 -26.33 3.26 6.49
N ASN A 10 -27.39 2.52 6.16
CA ASN A 10 -27.57 1.14 6.64
C ASN A 10 -26.48 0.23 6.05
N GLN A 11 -26.18 0.34 4.75
CA GLN A 11 -25.06 -0.39 4.16
C GLN A 11 -23.71 -0.03 4.79
N LEU A 12 -23.50 1.24 5.14
CA LEU A 12 -22.28 1.64 5.85
C LEU A 12 -22.20 0.95 7.22
N LYS A 13 -23.29 0.95 7.99
CA LYS A 13 -23.33 0.40 9.36
C LYS A 13 -23.34 -1.12 9.41
N GLU A 14 -24.12 -1.78 8.57
CA GLU A 14 -24.37 -3.23 8.63
C GLU A 14 -23.36 -4.04 7.82
N ILE A 15 -22.72 -3.43 6.82
CA ILE A 15 -21.78 -4.13 5.93
C ILE A 15 -20.37 -3.55 6.06
N LEU A 16 -20.20 -2.25 5.83
CA LEU A 16 -18.87 -1.65 5.74
C LEU A 16 -18.14 -1.63 7.09
N ILE A 17 -18.81 -1.18 8.17
CA ILE A 17 -18.22 -1.11 9.51
C ILE A 17 -17.78 -2.51 9.99
N PRO A 18 -18.62 -3.58 9.94
CA PRO A 18 -18.21 -4.91 10.38
C PRO A 18 -16.99 -5.49 9.64
N ILE A 19 -16.85 -5.20 8.34
CA ILE A 19 -15.69 -5.63 7.56
C ILE A 19 -14.40 -5.02 8.12
N PHE A 20 -14.40 -3.71 8.38
CA PHE A 20 -13.22 -3.00 8.85
C PHE A 20 -12.98 -3.14 10.36
N ASP A 21 -14.00 -3.48 11.14
CA ASP A 21 -13.82 -3.91 12.54
C ASP A 21 -13.13 -5.27 12.62
N LYS A 22 -13.47 -6.20 11.71
CA LYS A 22 -12.83 -7.52 11.62
C LYS A 22 -11.44 -7.46 10.98
N HIS A 23 -11.24 -6.54 10.04
CA HIS A 23 -10.01 -6.38 9.28
C HIS A 23 -9.50 -4.94 9.37
N LEU A 24 -8.88 -4.62 10.51
CA LEU A 24 -8.43 -3.26 10.81
C LEU A 24 -7.43 -2.74 9.76
N LEU A 25 -7.52 -1.43 9.50
CA LEU A 25 -6.62 -0.73 8.58
C LEU A 25 -5.24 -0.57 9.21
N LEU A 26 -4.18 -0.98 8.51
CA LEU A 26 -2.79 -0.95 9.03
C LEU A 26 -2.09 0.40 8.84
N THR A 27 -2.79 1.39 8.28
CA THR A 27 -2.23 2.72 8.03
C THR A 27 -2.93 3.76 8.88
N SER A 28 -2.42 4.98 8.84
CA SER A 28 -3.07 6.19 9.34
C SER A 28 -4.51 6.38 8.87
N LYS A 29 -4.97 5.67 7.83
CA LYS A 29 -6.38 5.66 7.42
C LYS A 29 -7.31 5.04 8.47
N TYR A 30 -6.79 4.21 9.39
CA TYR A 30 -7.58 3.73 10.52
C TYR A 30 -8.13 4.87 11.37
N TYR A 31 -7.33 5.91 11.61
CA TYR A 31 -7.79 7.09 12.34
C TYR A 31 -9.01 7.75 11.67
N SER A 32 -8.97 7.90 10.35
CA SER A 32 -10.10 8.42 9.56
C SER A 32 -11.32 7.50 9.63
N PHE A 33 -11.11 6.18 9.53
CA PHE A 33 -12.18 5.18 9.68
C PHE A 33 -12.82 5.24 11.07
N TYR A 34 -12.01 5.36 12.13
CA TYR A 34 -12.49 5.47 13.50
C TYR A 34 -13.33 6.73 13.72
N LYS A 35 -12.89 7.89 13.23
CA LYS A 35 -13.70 9.12 13.25
C LYS A 35 -15.00 8.95 12.48
N PHE A 36 -14.92 8.38 11.28
CA PHE A 36 -16.09 8.09 10.46
C PHE A 36 -17.11 7.19 11.16
N LYS A 37 -16.67 6.11 11.80
CA LYS A 37 -17.51 5.21 12.61
C LYS A 37 -18.17 5.95 13.77
N LYS A 38 -17.41 6.77 14.51
CA LYS A 38 -17.97 7.59 15.60
C LYS A 38 -19.06 8.54 15.12
N CYS A 39 -18.83 9.24 14.02
CA CYS A 39 -19.83 10.15 13.45
C CYS A 39 -21.08 9.39 12.99
N LEU A 40 -20.94 8.20 12.40
CA LEU A 40 -22.08 7.37 12.03
C LEU A 40 -22.94 6.96 13.23
N ASN A 41 -22.31 6.64 14.36
CA ASN A 41 -23.02 6.25 15.58
C ASN A 41 -23.78 7.43 16.22
N ILE A 42 -23.26 8.65 16.14
CA ILE A 42 -23.96 9.86 16.64
C ILE A 42 -25.30 10.06 15.94
N LEU A 43 -25.41 9.66 14.67
CA LEU A 43 -26.66 9.80 13.92
C LEU A 43 -27.81 9.00 14.54
N ASP A 44 -27.52 7.91 15.26
CA ASP A 44 -28.53 7.04 15.89
C ASP A 44 -29.07 7.58 17.21
N TYR A 45 -28.48 8.65 17.77
CA TYR A 45 -28.95 9.22 19.03
C TYR A 45 -30.31 9.90 18.84
N THR A 46 -31.38 9.22 19.24
CA THR A 46 -32.77 9.70 19.11
C THR A 46 -33.08 10.86 20.05
N LEU A 47 -32.35 10.98 21.15
CA LEU A 47 -32.54 12.03 22.17
C LEU A 47 -31.89 13.38 21.81
N LEU A 48 -31.06 13.44 20.76
CA LEU A 48 -30.38 14.66 20.35
C LEU A 48 -31.05 15.29 19.14
N THR A 49 -31.13 16.62 19.14
CA THR A 49 -31.47 17.41 17.96
C THR A 49 -30.40 17.29 16.89
N ASN A 50 -30.74 17.65 15.64
CA ASN A 50 -29.79 17.65 14.55
C ASN A 50 -28.64 18.65 14.77
N GLU A 51 -28.92 19.78 15.44
CA GLU A 51 -27.90 20.79 15.75
C GLU A 51 -26.89 20.26 16.78
N GLU A 52 -27.35 19.62 17.85
CA GLU A 52 -26.47 18.97 18.83
C GLU A 52 -25.61 17.87 18.19
N LYS A 53 -26.21 17.05 17.30
CA LYS A 53 -25.47 16.02 16.55
C LYS A 53 -24.37 16.63 15.67
N ASN A 54 -24.69 17.71 14.94
CA ASN A 54 -23.73 18.39 14.09
C ASN A 54 -22.56 18.95 14.93
N HIS A 55 -22.85 19.58 16.07
CA HIS A 55 -21.82 20.08 16.97
C HIS A 55 -20.90 18.95 17.49
N LEU A 56 -21.45 17.78 17.85
CA LEU A 56 -20.64 16.61 18.25
C LEU A 56 -19.76 16.10 17.11
N ILE A 57 -20.29 16.05 15.88
CA ILE A 57 -19.54 15.61 14.69
C ILE A 57 -18.42 16.60 14.37
N GLU A 58 -18.68 17.90 14.40
CA GLU A 58 -17.68 18.95 14.16
C GLU A 58 -16.52 18.86 15.15
N ASN A 59 -16.84 18.68 16.43
CA ASN A 59 -15.83 18.48 17.48
C ASN A 59 -14.93 17.27 17.19
N ILE A 60 -15.47 16.17 16.68
CA ILE A 60 -14.68 14.99 16.28
C ILE A 60 -13.81 15.29 15.06
N LEU A 61 -14.34 16.02 14.07
CA LEU A 61 -13.63 16.29 12.82
C LEU A 61 -12.37 17.15 13.02
N ILE A 62 -12.42 18.10 13.96
CA ILE A 62 -11.31 19.00 14.31
C ILE A 62 -10.14 18.25 14.94
N ILE A 63 -10.38 17.14 15.64
CA ILE A 63 -9.30 16.37 16.28
C ILE A 63 -8.33 15.86 15.21
N THR A 64 -7.08 16.27 15.35
CA THR A 64 -5.95 15.80 14.54
C THR A 64 -5.28 14.62 15.21
N LYS A 65 -4.65 13.78 14.40
CA LYS A 65 -3.81 12.69 14.90
C LYS A 65 -2.42 13.23 15.23
N ASP A 66 -1.73 12.54 16.11
CA ASP A 66 -0.31 12.75 16.38
C ASP A 66 0.53 12.57 15.09
N ILE A 67 1.62 13.31 14.98
CA ILE A 67 2.59 13.18 13.88
C ILE A 67 3.20 11.77 13.82
N ASN A 68 3.33 11.12 14.96
CA ASN A 68 3.85 9.76 15.12
C ASN A 68 2.73 8.72 15.23
N TYR A 69 1.52 9.04 14.78
CA TYR A 69 0.39 8.13 14.87
C TYR A 69 0.67 6.80 14.14
N ILE A 70 0.38 5.70 14.84
CA ILE A 70 0.44 4.34 14.32
C ILE A 70 -0.92 3.69 14.54
N SER A 71 -1.39 2.93 13.56
CA SER A 71 -2.65 2.20 13.70
C SER A 71 -2.58 1.24 14.91
N PRO A 72 -3.62 1.18 15.77
CA PRO A 72 -3.66 0.32 16.94
C PRO A 72 -3.39 -1.15 16.64
N PHE A 73 -3.65 -1.61 15.41
CA PHE A 73 -3.35 -2.98 15.00
C PHE A 73 -1.87 -3.35 15.21
N TRP A 74 -0.94 -2.40 14.98
CA TRP A 74 0.48 -2.63 15.23
C TRP A 74 0.77 -2.78 16.73
N LEU A 75 0.02 -2.07 17.59
CA LEU A 75 0.20 -2.07 19.04
C LEU A 75 -0.45 -3.29 19.71
N GLU A 76 -1.60 -3.74 19.21
CA GLU A 76 -2.28 -4.96 19.67
C GLU A 76 -1.42 -6.20 19.45
N THR A 77 -0.71 -6.22 18.32
CA THR A 77 0.19 -7.32 17.94
C THR A 77 1.57 -7.19 18.58
N LYS A 78 2.01 -5.98 18.93
CA LYS A 78 3.25 -5.70 19.67
C LYS A 78 3.09 -4.52 20.63
N LYS A 79 2.74 -4.81 21.89
CA LYS A 79 2.61 -3.80 22.95
C LYS A 79 3.90 -3.02 23.19
N ASP A 80 5.06 -3.62 22.90
CA ASP A 80 6.38 -3.00 23.04
C ASP A 80 6.61 -1.80 22.11
N LEU A 81 5.72 -1.57 21.13
CA LEU A 81 5.74 -0.40 20.24
C LEU A 81 5.10 0.85 20.87
N ILE A 82 4.43 0.71 22.02
CA ILE A 82 3.76 1.83 22.70
C ILE A 82 4.81 2.88 23.13
N ASN A 83 4.53 4.15 22.84
CA ASN A 83 5.39 5.30 23.17
C ASN A 83 6.82 5.23 22.59
N LYS A 84 7.03 4.42 21.55
CA LYS A 84 8.32 4.30 20.87
C LYS A 84 8.44 5.31 19.73
N SER A 85 9.62 5.92 19.64
CA SER A 85 10.01 6.70 18.47
C SER A 85 10.11 5.82 17.23
N PHE A 86 10.06 6.42 16.05
CA PHE A 86 10.20 5.68 14.80
C PHE A 86 11.55 4.92 14.71
N GLU A 87 12.63 5.51 15.23
CA GLU A 87 13.95 4.87 15.31
C GLU A 87 13.87 3.57 16.14
N GLU A 88 13.26 3.61 17.32
CA GLU A 88 13.09 2.44 18.19
C GLU A 88 12.20 1.37 17.53
N ILE A 89 11.11 1.79 16.87
CA ILE A 89 10.24 0.86 16.11
C ILE A 89 11.04 0.14 15.03
N THR A 90 11.99 0.83 14.39
CA THR A 90 12.81 0.21 13.34
C THR A 90 13.71 -0.92 13.85
N GLN A 91 14.10 -0.85 15.12
CA GLN A 91 14.90 -1.88 15.79
C GLN A 91 14.04 -3.06 16.25
N ILE A 92 12.79 -2.81 16.61
CA ILE A 92 11.84 -3.85 17.07
C ILE A 92 11.25 -4.65 15.90
N ILE A 93 10.97 -4.00 14.76
CA ILE A 93 10.41 -4.65 13.57
C ILE A 93 11.55 -5.16 12.69
N THR A 94 12.16 -6.28 13.10
CA THR A 94 13.27 -6.92 12.37
C THR A 94 13.01 -8.39 12.06
N ASN A 95 12.08 -9.05 12.76
CA ASN A 95 11.75 -10.46 12.58
C ASN A 95 10.63 -10.67 11.55
N ILE A 96 10.90 -11.52 10.55
CA ILE A 96 9.96 -11.81 9.47
C ILE A 96 8.68 -12.54 9.92
N ASN A 97 8.75 -13.34 11.00
CA ASN A 97 7.58 -14.07 11.50
C ASN A 97 6.57 -13.11 12.12
N ASP A 98 7.06 -12.13 12.89
CA ASP A 98 6.22 -11.06 13.46
C ASP A 98 5.62 -10.19 12.35
N ILE A 99 6.38 -9.91 11.30
CA ILE A 99 5.85 -9.15 10.16
C ILE A 99 4.72 -9.91 9.46
N LYS A 100 4.86 -11.23 9.28
CA LYS A 100 3.83 -12.05 8.63
C LYS A 100 2.54 -12.15 9.45
N SER A 101 2.60 -12.09 10.78
CA SER A 101 1.40 -12.05 11.62
C SER A 101 0.71 -10.68 11.55
N ILE A 102 1.47 -9.60 11.35
CA ILE A 102 0.93 -8.25 11.29
C ILE A 102 0.40 -7.88 9.89
N ILE A 103 1.19 -8.13 8.83
CA ILE A 103 0.81 -7.81 7.44
C ILE A 103 0.54 -9.10 6.65
N PRO A 104 -0.68 -9.67 6.73
CA PRO A 104 -0.99 -10.93 6.05
C PRO A 104 -0.88 -10.79 4.53
N LYS A 105 -0.56 -11.89 3.85
CA LYS A 105 -0.30 -11.91 2.39
C LYS A 105 -1.41 -11.24 1.55
N PRO A 106 -2.72 -11.46 1.79
CA PRO A 106 -3.78 -10.77 1.06
C PRO A 106 -3.73 -9.25 1.20
N TRP A 107 -3.40 -8.74 2.39
CA TRP A 107 -3.26 -7.31 2.63
C TRP A 107 -2.07 -6.74 1.84
N VAL A 108 -0.92 -7.43 1.87
CA VAL A 108 0.27 -7.02 1.09
C VAL A 108 -0.03 -6.97 -0.41
N ILE A 109 -0.77 -7.97 -0.93
CA ILE A 109 -1.20 -7.97 -2.34
C ILE A 109 -2.02 -6.72 -2.65
N GLY A 110 -3.09 -6.45 -1.90
CA GLY A 110 -3.95 -5.28 -2.14
C GLY A 110 -3.20 -3.95 -1.99
N PHE A 111 -2.30 -3.86 -1.01
CA PHE A 111 -1.47 -2.67 -0.80
C PHE A 111 -0.50 -2.43 -1.98
N ILE A 112 0.16 -3.47 -2.49
CA ILE A 112 1.05 -3.35 -3.66
C ILE A 112 0.28 -3.12 -4.96
N GLU A 113 -0.95 -3.62 -5.08
CA GLU A 113 -1.82 -3.28 -6.21
C GLU A 113 -2.10 -1.79 -6.31
N ALA A 114 -2.32 -1.14 -5.17
CA ALA A 114 -2.59 0.29 -5.08
C ALA A 114 -1.32 1.15 -5.16
N GLU A 115 -0.31 0.87 -4.33
CA GLU A 115 0.83 1.76 -4.08
C GLU A 115 2.15 1.25 -4.69
N GLY A 116 2.20 -0.01 -5.12
CA GLY A 116 3.41 -0.65 -5.63
C GLY A 116 3.70 -0.31 -7.10
N SER A 117 4.98 -0.32 -7.45
CA SER A 117 5.44 -0.08 -8.82
C SER A 117 6.46 -1.12 -9.26
N PHE A 118 6.14 -1.84 -10.33
CA PHE A 118 7.04 -2.75 -11.03
C PHE A 118 7.51 -2.07 -12.33
N PHE A 119 8.80 -1.81 -12.48
CA PHE A 119 9.28 -1.06 -13.63
C PHE A 119 10.66 -1.51 -14.08
N ILE A 120 11.04 -1.06 -15.27
CA ILE A 120 12.38 -1.25 -15.83
C ILE A 120 13.04 0.12 -15.91
N THR A 121 14.22 0.26 -15.30
CA THR A 121 14.97 1.52 -15.28
C THR A 121 16.28 1.39 -16.06
N LYS A 122 16.72 2.52 -16.62
CA LYS A 122 18.04 2.65 -17.21
C LYS A 122 19.04 2.92 -16.09
N LYS A 123 20.07 2.10 -16.00
CA LYS A 123 21.20 2.33 -15.09
C LYS A 123 22.34 3.02 -15.82
N ASP A 124 22.65 2.53 -17.02
CA ASP A 124 23.71 3.04 -17.90
C ASP A 124 23.21 3.00 -19.36
N GLU A 125 24.00 3.49 -20.32
CA GLU A 125 23.62 3.59 -21.75
C GLU A 125 23.01 2.31 -22.32
N ASN A 126 23.69 1.19 -22.06
CA ASN A 126 23.34 -0.14 -22.56
C ASN A 126 22.81 -1.08 -21.46
N ARG A 127 22.38 -0.54 -20.31
CA ARG A 127 21.93 -1.36 -19.19
C ARG A 127 20.56 -0.95 -18.67
N LEU A 128 19.58 -1.83 -18.92
CA LEU A 128 18.27 -1.80 -18.31
C LEU A 128 18.16 -2.87 -17.23
N VAL A 129 17.51 -2.54 -16.10
CA VAL A 129 17.30 -3.48 -14.99
C VAL A 129 15.88 -3.41 -14.47
N HIS A 130 15.39 -4.52 -13.94
CA HIS A 130 14.15 -4.59 -13.18
C HIS A 130 14.28 -3.85 -11.84
N CYS A 131 13.29 -3.01 -11.56
CA CYS A 131 13.15 -2.31 -10.30
C CYS A 131 11.77 -2.54 -9.71
N PHE A 132 11.72 -2.51 -8.39
CA PHE A 132 10.49 -2.45 -7.62
C PHE A 132 10.57 -1.25 -6.67
N GLY A 133 9.47 -0.50 -6.57
CA GLY A 133 9.37 0.68 -5.71
C GLY A 133 8.01 0.82 -5.05
N ILE A 134 8.00 1.40 -3.86
CA ILE A 134 6.80 1.75 -3.09
C ILE A 134 7.03 3.11 -2.44
N SER A 135 6.04 4.00 -2.54
CA SER A 135 6.02 5.28 -1.84
C SER A 135 4.87 5.36 -0.85
N GLN A 136 5.06 6.01 0.29
CA GLN A 136 3.99 6.27 1.26
C GLN A 136 4.26 7.59 1.99
N LYS A 137 3.22 8.40 2.27
CA LYS A 137 3.41 9.70 2.93
C LYS A 137 3.64 9.60 4.44
N LEU A 138 2.80 8.86 5.14
CA LEU A 138 2.70 8.93 6.61
C LEU A 138 3.17 7.69 7.35
N ASP A 139 3.04 6.51 6.76
CA ASP A 139 3.18 5.23 7.47
C ASP A 139 4.48 4.49 7.08
N PRO A 140 5.67 5.00 7.43
CA PRO A 140 6.94 4.40 7.05
C PRO A 140 7.16 3.01 7.66
N ILE A 141 6.46 2.69 8.75
CA ILE A 141 6.41 1.35 9.37
C ILE A 141 5.96 0.26 8.39
N VAL A 142 5.06 0.60 7.45
CA VAL A 142 4.63 -0.32 6.38
C VAL A 142 5.78 -0.61 5.41
N LEU A 143 6.50 0.44 4.99
CA LEU A 143 7.65 0.30 4.10
C LEU A 143 8.78 -0.48 4.78
N LEU A 144 9.02 -0.23 6.06
CA LEU A 144 9.98 -0.99 6.86
C LEU A 144 9.60 -2.49 6.91
N SER A 145 8.34 -2.79 7.17
CA SER A 145 7.85 -4.17 7.20
C SER A 145 8.04 -4.87 5.86
N LEU A 146 7.73 -4.19 4.75
CA LEU A 146 7.93 -4.72 3.39
C LEU A 146 9.41 -4.86 3.02
N LYS A 147 10.29 -3.99 3.53
CA LYS A 147 11.74 -4.13 3.38
C LYS A 147 12.22 -5.47 3.92
N TYR A 148 11.84 -5.82 5.15
CA TYR A 148 12.23 -7.09 5.75
C TYR A 148 11.53 -8.29 5.10
N LEU A 149 10.22 -8.16 4.81
CA LEU A 149 9.44 -9.23 4.15
C LEU A 149 10.04 -9.65 2.80
N PHE A 150 10.55 -8.69 2.01
CA PHE A 150 11.13 -8.95 0.69
C PHE A 150 12.66 -9.06 0.71
N HIS A 151 13.29 -8.99 1.89
CA HIS A 151 14.75 -8.94 2.06
C HIS A 151 15.40 -7.87 1.16
N ILE A 152 14.87 -6.65 1.22
CA ILE A 152 15.39 -5.49 0.51
C ILE A 152 16.55 -4.90 1.33
N PRO A 153 17.77 -4.78 0.79
CA PRO A 153 18.92 -4.28 1.55
C PRO A 153 18.89 -2.76 1.73
N THR A 154 18.32 -2.02 0.79
CA THR A 154 18.24 -0.56 0.82
C THR A 154 17.39 -0.06 1.99
N LYS A 155 17.83 1.03 2.64
CA LYS A 155 17.05 1.69 3.70
C LYS A 155 15.83 2.40 3.11
N VAL A 156 14.77 2.54 3.91
CA VAL A 156 13.64 3.43 3.60
C VAL A 156 14.16 4.85 3.62
N LYS A 157 13.90 5.63 2.57
CA LYS A 157 14.39 7.01 2.42
C LYS A 157 13.24 7.99 2.50
N TYR A 158 13.39 9.04 3.28
CA TYR A 158 12.46 10.17 3.23
C TYR A 158 12.85 11.14 2.10
N LYS A 159 11.89 11.53 1.28
CA LYS A 159 12.06 12.45 0.14
C LYS A 159 11.55 13.83 0.53
N TYR A 160 12.38 14.62 1.20
CA TYR A 160 12.05 15.94 1.75
C TYR A 160 11.30 16.84 0.76
N LYS A 161 11.80 16.99 -0.47
CA LYS A 161 11.18 17.82 -1.52
C LYS A 161 9.73 17.44 -1.86
N HIS A 162 9.36 16.18 -1.65
CA HIS A 162 8.06 15.65 -2.06
C HIS A 162 7.21 15.13 -0.89
N ASN A 163 7.72 15.22 0.35
CA ASN A 163 7.04 14.81 1.57
C ASN A 163 6.46 13.38 1.49
N TYR A 164 7.32 12.40 1.19
CA TYR A 164 6.97 10.98 1.23
C TYR A 164 8.19 10.09 1.54
N TYR A 165 7.94 8.89 2.04
CA TYR A 165 8.90 7.82 2.22
C TYR A 165 8.95 6.91 0.99
N LEU A 166 10.15 6.49 0.59
CA LEU A 166 10.42 5.62 -0.55
C LEU A 166 11.18 4.37 -0.12
N LEU A 167 10.70 3.21 -0.57
CA LEU A 167 11.47 1.98 -0.60
C LEU A 167 11.61 1.54 -2.06
N GLU A 168 12.84 1.43 -2.54
CA GLU A 168 13.12 0.99 -3.91
C GLU A 168 14.29 0.01 -3.93
N THR A 169 14.22 -0.98 -4.82
CA THR A 169 15.29 -1.95 -5.05
C THR A 169 15.45 -2.28 -6.53
N SER A 170 16.71 -2.51 -6.91
CA SER A 170 17.12 -3.18 -8.16
C SER A 170 18.02 -4.38 -7.87
N ASN A 171 18.11 -4.80 -6.61
CA ASN A 171 18.92 -5.93 -6.19
C ASN A 171 18.26 -7.24 -6.65
N SER A 172 19.00 -8.04 -7.42
CA SER A 172 18.48 -9.28 -8.03
C SER A 172 17.85 -10.24 -7.01
N ARG A 173 18.46 -10.41 -5.83
CA ARG A 173 17.95 -11.31 -4.78
C ARG A 173 16.61 -10.83 -4.26
N SER A 174 16.48 -9.53 -3.97
CA SER A 174 15.20 -8.95 -3.53
C SER A 174 14.13 -9.04 -4.62
N ILE A 175 14.49 -8.80 -5.89
CA ILE A 175 13.57 -8.93 -7.02
C ILE A 175 13.04 -10.37 -7.14
N GLU A 176 13.90 -11.38 -7.03
CA GLU A 176 13.48 -12.78 -7.04
C GLU A 176 12.58 -13.13 -5.85
N ASN A 177 12.88 -12.61 -4.66
CA ASN A 177 12.03 -12.79 -3.49
C ASN A 177 10.64 -12.17 -3.69
N ILE A 178 10.56 -10.98 -4.27
CA ILE A 178 9.30 -10.31 -4.61
C ILE A 178 8.50 -11.13 -5.62
N ILE A 179 9.16 -11.61 -6.68
CA ILE A 179 8.52 -12.44 -7.70
C ILE A 179 7.97 -13.72 -7.06
N LYS A 180 8.79 -14.45 -6.28
CA LYS A 180 8.37 -15.66 -5.56
C LYS A 180 7.24 -15.39 -4.57
N TYR A 181 7.23 -14.22 -3.92
CA TYR A 181 6.18 -13.86 -2.97
C TYR A 181 4.82 -13.72 -3.65
N PHE A 182 4.77 -13.00 -4.78
CA PHE A 182 3.53 -12.72 -5.51
C PHE A 182 3.11 -13.81 -6.49
N LEU A 183 4.00 -14.74 -6.81
CA LEU A 183 3.67 -15.97 -7.50
C LEU A 183 3.26 -17.06 -6.48
N GLY A 184 2.39 -17.97 -6.92
CA GLY A 184 2.02 -19.17 -6.17
C GLY A 184 3.16 -20.21 -6.12
N PRO A 185 2.98 -21.33 -5.39
CA PRO A 185 3.99 -22.36 -5.15
C PRO A 185 4.68 -22.91 -6.41
N HIS A 186 4.00 -22.87 -7.56
CA HIS A 186 4.49 -23.37 -8.85
C HIS A 186 4.97 -22.26 -9.80
N ASN A 187 5.03 -21.01 -9.35
CA ASN A 187 5.35 -19.86 -10.19
C ASN A 187 4.42 -19.66 -11.41
N THR A 188 3.25 -20.29 -11.42
CA THR A 188 2.34 -20.33 -12.57
C THR A 188 1.27 -19.25 -12.54
N HIS A 189 0.89 -18.77 -11.35
CA HIS A 189 -0.20 -17.81 -11.18
C HIS A 189 0.12 -16.78 -10.10
N THR A 190 -0.49 -15.60 -10.21
CA THR A 190 -0.45 -14.54 -9.20
C THR A 190 -1.86 -14.26 -8.71
N ASN A 191 -1.99 -13.93 -7.43
CA ASN A 191 -3.26 -13.51 -6.84
C ASN A 191 -3.56 -12.01 -7.08
N MET A 192 -2.60 -11.25 -7.62
CA MET A 192 -2.81 -9.86 -8.02
C MET A 192 -3.85 -9.77 -9.14
N LYS A 193 -4.74 -8.81 -9.03
CA LYS A 193 -5.84 -8.47 -9.93
C LYS A 193 -5.54 -7.16 -10.68
N GLY A 194 -6.50 -6.75 -11.51
CA GLY A 194 -6.46 -5.49 -12.25
C GLY A 194 -5.26 -5.31 -13.20
N SER A 195 -5.00 -4.06 -13.57
CA SER A 195 -3.87 -3.68 -14.43
C SER A 195 -2.53 -3.94 -13.76
N LYS A 196 -2.42 -3.76 -12.44
CA LYS A 196 -1.17 -4.03 -11.71
C LYS A 196 -0.77 -5.49 -11.76
N GLY A 197 -1.72 -6.42 -11.65
CA GLY A 197 -1.43 -7.85 -11.82
C GLY A 197 -0.91 -8.19 -13.22
N LEU A 198 -1.42 -7.53 -14.27
CA LEU A 198 -0.89 -7.67 -15.63
C LEU A 198 0.54 -7.12 -15.74
N GLU A 199 0.79 -5.91 -15.22
CA GLU A 199 2.13 -5.31 -15.17
C GLU A 199 3.12 -6.25 -14.47
N PHE A 200 2.75 -6.76 -13.29
CA PHE A 200 3.56 -7.71 -12.54
C PHE A 200 3.89 -8.96 -13.33
N ARG A 201 2.90 -9.61 -13.97
CA ARG A 201 3.14 -10.84 -14.76
C ARG A 201 4.11 -10.61 -15.91
N ILE A 202 3.97 -9.51 -16.64
CA ILE A 202 4.88 -9.14 -17.74
C ILE A 202 6.29 -8.90 -17.18
N TRP A 203 6.39 -8.11 -16.12
CA TRP A 203 7.64 -7.77 -15.47
C TRP A 203 8.36 -8.99 -14.89
N ALA A 204 7.65 -9.89 -14.20
CA ALA A 204 8.21 -11.12 -13.63
C ALA A 204 8.64 -12.12 -14.71
N ARG A 205 7.82 -12.32 -15.75
CA ARG A 205 8.17 -13.22 -16.87
C ARG A 205 9.41 -12.74 -17.62
N THR A 206 9.54 -11.43 -17.82
CA THR A 206 10.70 -10.86 -18.52
C THR A 206 11.97 -10.91 -17.67
N TYR A 207 11.86 -10.90 -16.34
CA TYR A 207 13.00 -11.14 -15.45
C TYR A 207 13.62 -12.52 -15.70
N PHE A 208 12.81 -13.59 -15.78
CA PHE A 208 13.36 -14.92 -16.03
C PHE A 208 13.82 -15.16 -17.46
N LYS A 209 13.14 -14.59 -18.46
CA LYS A 209 13.42 -14.87 -19.88
C LYS A 209 14.47 -13.95 -20.50
N HIS A 210 14.56 -12.70 -20.05
CA HIS A 210 15.23 -11.63 -20.78
C HIS A 210 16.05 -10.69 -19.89
N LYS A 211 16.33 -11.07 -18.63
CA LYS A 211 17.21 -10.27 -17.76
C LYS A 211 18.56 -10.06 -18.44
N GLY A 212 19.02 -8.81 -18.43
CA GLY A 212 20.26 -8.39 -19.09
C GLY A 212 20.15 -8.10 -20.59
N ASN A 213 19.05 -8.51 -21.26
CA ASN A 213 18.86 -8.21 -22.68
C ASN A 213 18.24 -6.81 -22.88
N TYR A 214 19.05 -5.85 -23.29
CA TYR A 214 18.64 -4.45 -23.42
C TYR A 214 17.38 -4.25 -24.29
N GLU A 215 17.39 -4.75 -25.53
CA GLU A 215 16.29 -4.53 -26.48
C GLU A 215 14.97 -5.11 -25.99
N LYS A 216 15.01 -6.33 -25.43
CA LYS A 216 13.80 -6.99 -24.90
C LYS A 216 13.27 -6.25 -23.68
N LEU A 217 14.15 -5.74 -22.82
CA LEU A 217 13.76 -4.94 -21.66
C LEU A 217 13.24 -3.56 -22.06
N LEU A 218 13.75 -2.95 -23.12
CA LEU A 218 13.25 -1.69 -23.66
C LEU A 218 11.81 -1.86 -24.17
N LYS A 219 11.59 -2.86 -25.02
CA LYS A 219 10.24 -3.22 -25.52
C LYS A 219 9.26 -3.51 -24.37
N THR A 220 9.74 -4.19 -23.33
CA THR A 220 8.94 -4.48 -22.13
C THR A 220 8.59 -3.20 -21.36
N LYS A 221 9.56 -2.30 -21.18
CA LYS A 221 9.37 -1.00 -20.51
C LYS A 221 8.30 -0.18 -21.23
N GLU A 222 8.37 -0.10 -22.56
CA GLU A 222 7.39 0.60 -23.40
C GLU A 222 6.00 -0.04 -23.30
N LEU A 223 5.91 -1.37 -23.30
CA LEU A 223 4.64 -2.08 -23.11
C LEU A 223 4.01 -1.75 -21.74
N ILE A 224 4.78 -1.82 -20.65
CA ILE A 224 4.30 -1.49 -19.30
C ILE A 224 3.82 -0.03 -19.25
N ASN A 225 4.56 0.90 -19.86
CA ASN A 225 4.17 2.32 -19.92
C ASN A 225 2.86 2.54 -20.71
N ARG A 226 2.66 1.82 -21.81
CA ARG A 226 1.39 1.87 -22.57
C ARG A 226 0.22 1.35 -21.74
N ILE A 227 0.39 0.26 -21.00
CA ILE A 227 -0.67 -0.29 -20.12
C ILE A 227 -1.08 0.76 -19.07
N ARG A 228 -0.11 1.45 -18.46
CA ARG A 228 -0.36 2.49 -17.45
C ARG A 228 -1.11 3.70 -18.00
N ASN A 229 -0.79 4.08 -19.24
CA ASN A 229 -1.31 5.28 -19.87
C ASN A 229 -2.51 5.03 -20.80
N LYS A 230 -2.99 3.78 -20.92
CA LYS A 230 -4.09 3.41 -21.84
C LYS A 230 -5.31 4.32 -21.68
N ASN A 231 -5.71 4.59 -20.43
CA ASN A 231 -6.86 5.45 -20.12
C ASN A 231 -6.62 6.96 -20.36
N LYS A 232 -5.36 7.40 -20.44
CA LYS A 232 -5.03 8.79 -20.80
C LYS A 232 -5.13 9.01 -22.31
N ILE A 233 -4.76 8.01 -23.10
CA ILE A 233 -4.76 8.07 -24.56
C ILE A 233 -6.20 7.99 -25.09
N GLU A 234 -7.02 7.08 -24.57
CA GLU A 234 -8.43 6.94 -24.97
C GLU A 234 -9.30 8.14 -24.55
N GLY A 235 -8.88 8.91 -23.54
CA GLY A 235 -9.55 10.15 -23.13
C GLY A 235 -9.26 11.36 -24.03
N ILE A 236 -8.14 11.36 -24.76
CA ILE A 236 -7.76 12.44 -25.69
C ILE A 236 -8.44 12.25 -27.06
N VAL A 237 -8.70 11.00 -27.46
CA VAL A 237 -9.37 10.69 -28.75
C VAL A 237 -10.90 10.87 -28.67
N ARG A 238 -11.44 11.05 -27.46
CA ARG A 238 -12.88 11.21 -27.19
C ARG A 238 -13.27 12.63 -26.74
N THR A 239 -12.37 13.60 -26.88
CA THR A 239 -12.61 15.05 -26.71
C THR A 239 -12.40 15.75 -28.03
#